data_AF-A0A2V7M8G5-F1
#
_entry.id   AF-A0A2V7M8G5-F1
#
_cell.length_a   1.000
_cell.length_b   1.000
_cell.length_c   1.000
_cell.angle_alpha   90.00
_cell.angle_beta   90.00
_cell.angle_gamma   90.00
#
_symmetry.space_group_name_H-M   'P 1'
#
loop_
_entity.id
_entity.type
_entity.pdbx_description
1 polymer ?
#
loop_
_entity_poly.entity_id
_entity_poly.type
_entity_poly.pdbx_seq_one_letter_code
_entity_poly.pdbx_strand_id
1 'polypeptide(L)'
;MSLVALPLAALLMAAQPGTRGEWVTVALAGGAGVALLAAPEHGVFDAVSRTWIVLVTVAFAAGAKLSRTGFWPLALRACLYAAAGVTVLVARTQAGPALWTEVQWEATRDASRAMRYVVEVAPGLYPAFEPAVRLLAAWPLWLVVESLVGLALAWRGHALIARTPLSAAGLNH
;
A
#
# COMPACT_ATOMS: atom_id res chain seq x y z
N MET A 1 1.06 4.07 -8.13
CA MET A 1 1.92 5.22 -7.74
C MET A 1 1.48 5.98 -6.47
N SER A 2 0.26 5.81 -5.93
CA SER A 2 -0.17 6.50 -4.70
C SER A 2 0.37 5.90 -3.37
N LEU A 3 1.00 4.72 -3.44
CA LEU A 3 1.46 3.91 -2.30
C LEU A 3 2.57 4.53 -1.44
N VAL A 4 3.21 5.61 -1.90
CA VAL A 4 4.24 6.34 -1.12
C VAL A 4 3.70 7.70 -0.67
N ALA A 5 3.07 8.45 -1.58
CA ALA A 5 2.65 9.83 -1.35
C ALA A 5 1.58 9.94 -0.25
N LEU A 6 0.54 9.08 -0.30
CA LEU A 6 -0.53 9.09 0.70
C LEU A 6 -0.05 8.66 2.10
N PRO A 7 0.67 7.52 2.26
CA PRO A 7 1.24 7.15 3.56
C PRO A 7 2.20 8.19 4.12
N LEU A 8 3.03 8.81 3.29
CA LEU A 8 3.94 9.87 3.74
C LEU A 8 3.16 11.08 4.28
N ALA A 9 2.16 11.56 3.53
CA ALA A 9 1.33 12.67 3.96
C ALA A 9 0.58 12.34 5.27
N ALA A 10 0.05 11.13 5.38
CA ALA A 10 -0.67 10.68 6.56
C ALA A 10 0.23 10.58 7.80
N LEU A 11 1.46 10.08 7.66
CA LEU A 11 2.44 10.03 8.75
C LEU A 11 2.88 11.43 9.20
N LEU A 12 3.16 12.33 8.25
CA LEU A 12 3.53 13.72 8.55
C LEU A 12 2.39 14.43 9.29
N MET A 13 1.14 14.25 8.84
CA MET A 13 -0.05 14.75 9.53
C MET A 13 -0.20 14.15 10.94
N ALA A 14 0.01 12.84 11.08
CA ALA A 14 -0.08 12.16 12.37
C ALA A 14 0.97 12.63 13.38
N ALA A 15 2.15 13.04 12.91
CA ALA A 15 3.23 13.59 13.73
C ALA A 15 3.04 15.07 14.11
N GLN A 16 1.97 15.72 13.64
CA GLN A 16 1.65 17.15 13.85
C GLN A 16 2.76 18.10 13.35
N PRO A 17 2.73 18.48 12.05
CA PRO A 17 3.76 19.32 11.46
C PRO A 17 3.80 20.71 12.10
N GLY A 18 4.99 21.16 12.48
CA GLY A 18 5.19 22.40 13.23
C GLY A 18 5.86 23.53 12.43
N THR A 19 6.33 23.28 11.20
CA THR A 19 6.98 24.27 10.33
C THR A 19 6.20 24.45 9.04
N ARG A 20 6.31 25.64 8.44
CA ARG A 20 5.80 25.88 7.07
C ARG A 20 6.36 24.88 6.05
N GLY A 21 7.63 24.48 6.19
CA GLY A 21 8.25 23.47 5.31
C GLY A 21 7.56 22.10 5.41
N GLU A 22 7.31 21.60 6.62
CA GLU A 22 6.58 20.34 6.84
C GLU A 22 5.15 20.42 6.28
N TRP A 23 4.45 21.55 6.47
CA TRP A 23 3.10 21.77 5.91
C TRP A 23 3.08 21.77 4.38
N VAL A 24 4.11 22.35 3.73
CA VAL A 24 4.25 22.29 2.27
C VAL A 24 4.45 20.85 1.81
N THR A 25 5.29 20.08 2.49
CA THR A 25 5.50 18.66 2.14
C THR A 25 4.24 17.82 2.31
N VAL A 26 3.44 18.07 3.35
CA VAL A 26 2.12 17.46 3.53
C VAL A 26 1.19 17.82 2.38
N ALA A 27 1.10 19.09 2.03
CA ALA A 27 0.22 19.56 0.96
C ALA A 27 0.60 18.98 -0.41
N LEU A 28 1.91 18.91 -0.71
CA LEU A 28 2.41 18.32 -1.94
C LEU A 28 2.18 16.81 -2.00
N ALA A 29 2.55 16.07 -0.95
CA ALA A 29 2.39 14.62 -0.90
C ALA A 29 0.90 14.23 -0.87
N GLY A 30 0.10 14.93 -0.07
CA GLY A 30 -1.35 14.74 0.00
C GLY A 30 -2.03 15.10 -1.33
N GLY A 31 -1.68 16.24 -1.93
CA GLY A 31 -2.19 16.67 -3.22
C GLY A 31 -1.85 15.68 -4.34
N ALA A 32 -0.61 15.22 -4.42
CA ALA A 32 -0.20 14.19 -5.38
C ALA A 32 -0.94 12.86 -5.14
N GLY A 33 -1.07 12.44 -3.88
CA GLY A 33 -1.80 11.24 -3.50
C GLY A 33 -3.28 11.27 -3.88
N VAL A 34 -3.95 12.39 -3.61
CA VAL A 34 -5.36 12.62 -3.94
C VAL A 34 -5.55 12.74 -5.46
N ALA A 35 -4.67 13.46 -6.17
CA ALA A 35 -4.73 13.56 -7.62
C ALA A 35 -4.61 12.18 -8.29
N LEU A 36 -3.73 11.32 -7.78
CA LEU A 36 -3.59 9.94 -8.25
C LEU A 36 -4.83 9.08 -7.94
N LEU A 37 -5.53 9.33 -6.83
CA LEU A 37 -6.79 8.67 -6.51
C LEU A 37 -8.00 9.27 -7.25
N ALA A 38 -7.89 10.49 -7.77
CA ALA A 38 -8.96 11.17 -8.51
C ALA A 38 -8.87 10.95 -10.03
N ALA A 39 -7.82 10.26 -10.50
CA ALA A 39 -7.69 9.89 -11.90
C ALA A 39 -8.90 9.04 -12.34
N PRO A 40 -9.33 9.05 -13.62
CA PRO A 40 -10.43 8.21 -14.08
C PRO A 40 -10.20 6.74 -13.73
N GLU A 41 -11.25 6.08 -13.21
CA GLU A 41 -11.20 4.64 -12.94
C GLU A 41 -11.34 3.86 -14.24
N HIS A 42 -10.48 2.85 -14.42
CA HIS A 42 -10.49 2.00 -15.62
C HIS A 42 -11.21 0.66 -15.41
N GLY A 43 -11.84 0.47 -14.24
CA GLY A 43 -12.60 -0.74 -13.91
C GLY A 43 -12.65 -1.03 -12.41
N VAL A 44 -13.33 -2.13 -12.06
CA VAL A 44 -13.55 -2.59 -10.66
C VAL A 44 -12.23 -2.81 -9.91
N PHE A 45 -11.24 -3.42 -10.56
CA PHE A 45 -9.94 -3.69 -9.93
C PHE A 45 -9.22 -2.42 -9.49
N ASP A 46 -9.34 -1.33 -10.26
CA ASP A 46 -8.77 -0.03 -9.90
C ASP A 46 -9.49 0.53 -8.67
N ALA A 47 -10.82 0.45 -8.61
CA ALA A 47 -11.60 0.85 -7.43
C ALA A 47 -11.23 0.04 -6.17
N VAL A 48 -11.06 -1.28 -6.30
CA VAL A 48 -10.62 -2.16 -5.20
C VAL A 48 -9.20 -1.81 -4.75
N SER A 49 -8.30 -1.56 -5.70
CA SER A 49 -6.91 -1.17 -5.41
C SER A 49 -6.83 0.20 -4.72
N ARG A 50 -7.62 1.18 -5.16
CA ARG A 50 -7.73 2.50 -4.49
C ARG A 50 -8.26 2.36 -3.07
N THR A 51 -9.30 1.56 -2.88
CA THR A 51 -9.87 1.26 -1.56
C THR A 51 -8.82 0.62 -0.65
N TRP A 52 -8.08 -0.36 -1.16
CA TRP A 52 -6.96 -0.97 -0.46
C TRP A 52 -5.92 0.06 -0.03
N ILE A 53 -5.45 0.93 -0.94
CA ILE A 53 -4.44 1.96 -0.67
C ILE A 53 -4.90 2.87 0.47
N VAL A 54 -6.15 3.33 0.42
CA VAL A 54 -6.73 4.21 1.45
C VAL A 54 -6.78 3.49 2.80
N LEU A 55 -7.30 2.26 2.84
CA LEU A 55 -7.41 1.47 4.07
C LEU A 55 -6.04 1.16 4.69
N VAL A 56 -5.06 0.72 3.89
CA VAL A 56 -3.69 0.48 4.35
C VAL A 56 -3.07 1.76 4.90
N THR A 57 -3.22 2.88 4.19
CA THR A 57 -2.67 4.18 4.60
C THR A 57 -3.22 4.61 5.96
N VAL A 58 -4.54 4.56 6.11
CA VAL A 58 -5.21 4.97 7.36
C VAL A 58 -4.83 4.04 8.50
N ALA A 59 -4.88 2.72 8.29
CA ALA A 59 -4.53 1.74 9.31
C ALA A 59 -3.07 1.87 9.76
N PHE A 60 -2.15 2.11 8.82
CA PHE A 60 -0.74 2.29 9.11
C PHE A 60 -0.47 3.60 9.87
N ALA A 61 -1.02 4.73 9.43
CA ALA A 61 -0.83 6.01 10.10
C ALA A 61 -1.47 6.04 11.50
N ALA A 62 -2.67 5.48 11.64
CA ALA A 62 -3.33 5.32 12.94
C ALA A 62 -2.52 4.40 13.87
N GLY A 63 -2.04 3.27 13.34
CA GLY A 63 -1.18 2.34 14.08
C GLY A 63 0.11 2.99 14.54
N ALA A 64 0.78 3.74 13.66
CA ALA A 64 2.01 4.47 13.98
C ALA A 64 1.81 5.56 15.04
N LYS A 65 0.62 6.19 15.08
CA LYS A 65 0.26 7.16 16.12
C LYS A 65 -0.06 6.51 17.46
N LEU A 66 -0.72 5.36 17.45
CA LEU A 66 -1.24 4.69 18.66
C LEU A 66 -0.26 3.70 19.28
N SER A 67 0.72 3.19 18.52
CA SER A 67 1.60 2.11 18.94
C SER A 67 3.07 2.50 18.82
N ARG A 68 3.88 2.10 19.81
CA ARG A 68 5.35 2.21 19.75
C ARG A 68 6.02 1.01 19.08
N THR A 69 5.27 0.24 18.30
CA THR A 69 5.82 -0.94 17.61
C THR A 69 6.64 -0.53 16.40
N GLY A 70 7.62 -1.38 16.03
CA GLY A 70 8.45 -1.14 14.85
C GLY A 70 7.67 -1.21 13.53
N PHE A 71 8.34 -0.86 12.44
CA PHE A 71 7.75 -0.80 11.10
C PHE A 71 7.02 -2.10 10.69
N TRP A 72 7.69 -3.24 10.80
CA TRP A 72 7.16 -4.53 10.32
C TRP A 72 5.82 -4.95 10.93
N PRO A 73 5.66 -5.03 12.27
CA PRO A 73 4.37 -5.38 12.86
C PRO A 73 3.26 -4.38 12.53
N LEU A 74 3.58 -3.09 12.37
CA LEU A 74 2.61 -2.08 11.94
C LEU A 74 2.18 -2.28 10.49
N ALA A 75 3.14 -2.45 9.58
CA ALA A 75 2.88 -2.59 8.15
C ALA A 75 2.08 -3.85 7.85
N LEU A 76 2.44 -4.98 8.48
CA LEU A 76 1.71 -6.24 8.33
C LEU A 76 0.29 -6.14 8.89
N ARG A 77 0.09 -5.55 10.08
CA ARG A 77 -1.26 -5.34 10.63
C ARG A 77 -2.10 -4.43 9.76
N ALA A 78 -1.53 -3.35 9.22
CA ALA A 78 -2.23 -2.46 8.31
C ALA A 78 -2.68 -3.19 7.03
N CYS A 79 -1.83 -4.04 6.47
CA CYS A 79 -2.18 -4.90 5.32
C CYS A 79 -3.30 -5.90 5.67
N LEU A 80 -3.24 -6.53 6.86
CA LEU A 80 -4.28 -7.45 7.32
C LEU A 80 -5.62 -6.74 7.52
N TYR A 81 -5.63 -5.56 8.13
CA TYR A 81 -6.85 -4.78 8.32
C TYR A 81 -7.44 -4.29 7.00
N ALA A 82 -6.60 -3.88 6.05
CA ALA A 82 -7.05 -3.52 4.72
C ALA A 82 -7.64 -4.71 3.97
N ALA A 83 -7.00 -5.89 4.03
CA ALA A 83 -7.52 -7.12 3.44
C ALA A 83 -8.89 -7.47 4.02
N ALA A 84 -9.04 -7.42 5.35
CA ALA A 84 -10.32 -7.66 6.00
C ALA A 84 -11.38 -6.63 5.57
N GLY A 85 -11.02 -5.34 5.53
CA GLY A 85 -11.91 -4.25 5.14
C GLY A 85 -12.42 -4.40 3.70
N VAL A 86 -11.51 -4.65 2.74
CA VAL A 86 -11.88 -4.91 1.34
C VAL A 86 -12.77 -6.16 1.24
N THR A 87 -12.41 -7.24 1.94
CA THR A 87 -13.21 -8.48 1.91
C THR A 87 -14.65 -8.25 2.38
N VAL A 88 -14.82 -7.52 3.49
CA VAL A 88 -16.14 -7.18 4.03
C VAL A 88 -16.92 -6.26 3.08
N LEU A 89 -16.26 -5.26 2.48
CA LEU A 89 -16.88 -4.35 1.53
C LEU A 89 -17.39 -5.08 0.29
N VAL A 90 -16.56 -5.92 -0.32
CA VAL A 90 -16.92 -6.70 -1.52
C VAL A 90 -18.00 -7.74 -1.20
N ALA A 91 -17.92 -8.43 -0.07
CA ALA A 91 -18.91 -9.42 0.34
C ALA A 91 -20.31 -8.85 0.56
N ARG A 92 -20.43 -7.54 0.84
CA ARG A 92 -21.72 -6.85 0.99
C ARG A 92 -22.37 -6.46 -0.34
N THR A 93 -21.68 -6.64 -1.46
CA THR A 93 -22.21 -6.35 -2.78
C THR A 93 -22.87 -7.59 -3.38
N GLN A 94 -24.01 -7.41 -4.08
CA GLN A 94 -24.67 -8.51 -4.78
C GLN A 94 -23.82 -9.09 -5.93
N ALA A 95 -22.83 -8.35 -6.40
CA ALA A 95 -21.90 -8.77 -7.46
C ALA A 95 -20.62 -9.45 -6.93
N GLY A 96 -20.48 -9.67 -5.62
CA GLY A 96 -19.23 -10.13 -4.98
C GLY A 96 -18.48 -11.28 -5.68
N PRO A 97 -19.14 -12.40 -6.07
CA PRO A 97 -18.48 -13.50 -6.76
C PRO A 97 -17.90 -13.13 -8.15
N ALA A 98 -18.62 -12.31 -8.91
CA ALA A 98 -18.17 -11.84 -10.22
C ALA A 98 -16.99 -10.86 -10.07
N LEU A 99 -17.09 -9.94 -9.10
CA LEU A 99 -16.00 -9.01 -8.77
C LEU A 99 -14.73 -9.77 -8.34
N TRP A 100 -14.86 -10.83 -7.55
CA TRP A 100 -13.69 -11.63 -7.17
C TRP A 100 -13.06 -12.36 -8.36
N THR A 101 -13.86 -12.83 -9.31
CA THR A 101 -13.34 -13.45 -10.52
C THR A 101 -12.54 -12.45 -11.36
N GLU A 102 -13.06 -11.24 -11.54
CA GLU A 102 -12.35 -10.15 -12.23
C GLU A 102 -11.05 -9.76 -11.53
N VAL A 103 -11.08 -9.62 -10.19
CA VAL A 103 -9.90 -9.28 -9.39
C VAL A 103 -8.83 -10.36 -9.50
N GLN A 104 -9.21 -11.64 -9.42
CA GLN A 104 -8.25 -12.74 -9.59
C GLN A 104 -7.66 -12.77 -11.01
N TRP A 105 -8.47 -12.46 -12.02
CA TRP A 105 -8.01 -12.42 -13.41
C TRP A 105 -6.97 -11.30 -13.62
N GLU A 106 -7.24 -10.10 -13.11
CA GLU A 106 -6.31 -8.97 -13.24
C GLU A 106 -5.06 -9.17 -12.38
N ALA A 107 -5.18 -9.72 -11.16
CA ALA A 107 -4.03 -10.09 -10.34
C ALA A 107 -3.11 -11.10 -11.05
N THR A 108 -3.69 -12.10 -11.73
CA THR A 108 -2.92 -13.06 -12.53
C THR A 108 -2.24 -12.37 -13.72
N ARG A 109 -2.93 -11.44 -14.38
CA ARG A 109 -2.40 -10.68 -15.51
C ARG A 109 -1.19 -9.83 -15.10
N ASP A 110 -1.28 -9.13 -13.99
CA ASP A 110 -0.19 -8.28 -13.49
C ASP A 110 0.98 -9.09 -12.95
N ALA A 111 0.71 -10.16 -12.19
CA ALA A 111 1.76 -11.09 -11.75
C ALA A 111 2.51 -11.70 -12.96
N SER A 112 1.78 -12.08 -14.00
CA SER A 112 2.37 -12.60 -15.24
C SER A 112 3.23 -11.56 -15.96
N ARG A 113 2.77 -10.31 -16.06
CA ARG A 113 3.55 -9.21 -16.67
C ARG A 113 4.86 -8.97 -15.90
N ALA A 114 4.78 -8.87 -14.57
CA ALA A 114 5.94 -8.67 -13.73
C ALA A 114 6.95 -9.83 -13.87
N MET A 115 6.46 -11.07 -13.83
CA MET A 115 7.33 -12.25 -13.93
C MET A 115 7.95 -12.40 -15.33
N ARG A 116 7.25 -11.97 -16.40
CA ARG A 116 7.83 -11.92 -17.76
C ARG A 116 9.05 -11.01 -17.80
N TYR A 117 8.94 -9.80 -17.25
CA TYR A 117 10.07 -8.88 -17.15
C TYR A 117 11.24 -9.48 -16.36
N VAL A 118 10.96 -10.18 -15.25
CA VAL A 118 12.00 -10.86 -14.46
C VAL A 118 12.70 -11.95 -15.29
N VAL A 119 11.95 -12.77 -16.02
CA VAL A 119 12.51 -13.82 -16.88
C VAL A 119 13.30 -13.23 -18.06
N GLU A 120 12.85 -12.12 -18.64
CA GLU A 120 13.60 -11.41 -19.69
C GLU A 120 14.98 -10.97 -19.21
N VAL A 121 15.09 -10.48 -17.97
CA VAL A 121 16.37 -10.09 -17.35
C VAL A 121 17.18 -11.29 -16.88
N ALA A 122 16.52 -12.36 -16.42
CA ALA A 122 17.14 -13.57 -15.88
C ALA A 122 16.47 -14.84 -16.43
N PRO A 123 16.84 -15.29 -17.65
CA PRO A 123 16.17 -16.42 -18.32
C PRO A 123 16.20 -17.73 -17.54
N GLY A 124 17.22 -17.92 -16.69
CA GLY A 124 17.34 -19.08 -15.79
C GLY A 124 16.21 -19.22 -14.76
N LEU A 125 15.39 -18.18 -14.57
CA LEU A 125 14.23 -18.20 -13.67
C LEU A 125 12.94 -18.68 -14.34
N TYR A 126 12.96 -19.05 -15.63
CA TYR A 126 11.78 -19.57 -16.33
C TYR A 126 11.08 -20.75 -15.61
N PRO A 127 11.80 -21.74 -15.03
CA PRO A 127 11.15 -22.82 -14.28
C PRO A 127 10.34 -22.34 -13.07
N ALA A 128 10.68 -21.17 -12.52
CA ALA A 128 9.98 -20.55 -11.40
C ALA A 128 8.82 -19.64 -11.83
N PHE A 129 8.61 -19.44 -13.14
CA PHE A 129 7.59 -18.53 -13.67
C PHE A 129 6.18 -18.88 -13.19
N GLU A 130 5.70 -20.09 -13.51
CA GLU A 130 4.36 -20.56 -13.17
C GLU A 130 4.11 -20.56 -11.64
N PRO A 131 4.99 -21.13 -10.78
CA PRO A 131 4.74 -21.10 -9.35
C PRO A 131 4.80 -19.69 -8.76
N ALA A 132 5.66 -18.80 -9.28
CA ALA A 132 5.69 -17.40 -8.86
C ALA A 132 4.41 -16.67 -9.24
N VAL A 133 3.92 -16.85 -10.47
CA VAL A 133 2.65 -16.25 -10.91
C VAL A 133 1.49 -16.75 -10.04
N ARG A 134 1.39 -18.06 -9.77
CA ARG A 134 0.32 -18.60 -8.91
C ARG A 134 0.36 -18.03 -7.49
N LEU A 135 1.56 -17.90 -6.93
CA LEU A 135 1.73 -17.32 -5.60
C LEU A 135 1.32 -15.84 -5.59
N LEU A 136 1.81 -15.05 -6.54
CA LEU A 136 1.57 -13.61 -6.60
C LEU A 136 0.14 -13.25 -7.04
N ALA A 137 -0.47 -14.08 -7.87
CA ALA A 137 -1.87 -13.95 -8.30
C ALA A 137 -2.85 -14.18 -7.15
N ALA A 138 -2.44 -14.86 -6.08
CA ALA A 138 -3.27 -15.05 -4.90
C ALA A 138 -3.53 -13.70 -4.23
N TRP A 139 -4.71 -13.12 -4.50
CA TRP A 139 -5.11 -11.89 -3.85
C TRP A 139 -5.10 -12.01 -2.31
N PRO A 140 -4.57 -11.02 -1.56
CA PRO A 140 -4.02 -9.73 -1.99
C PRO A 140 -2.48 -9.68 -2.04
N LEU A 141 -1.79 -10.80 -2.26
CA LEU A 141 -0.36 -10.93 -1.99
C LEU A 141 0.50 -9.91 -2.77
N TRP A 142 0.24 -9.71 -4.06
CA TRP A 142 0.95 -8.70 -4.85
C TRP A 142 0.78 -7.29 -4.29
N LEU A 143 -0.44 -6.89 -3.92
CA LEU A 143 -0.69 -5.60 -3.29
C LEU A 143 -0.01 -5.44 -1.94
N VAL A 144 0.10 -6.52 -1.17
CA VAL A 144 0.85 -6.51 0.09
C VAL A 144 2.31 -6.19 -0.18
N VAL A 145 2.94 -6.85 -1.15
CA VAL A 145 4.34 -6.58 -1.51
C VAL A 145 4.53 -5.14 -1.93
N GLU A 146 3.70 -4.63 -2.84
CA GLU A 146 3.77 -3.23 -3.28
C GLU A 146 3.55 -2.24 -2.13
N SER A 147 2.60 -2.55 -1.25
CA SER A 147 2.30 -1.73 -0.08
C SER A 147 3.45 -1.72 0.91
N LEU A 148 4.11 -2.85 1.17
CA LEU A 148 5.26 -2.91 2.06
C LEU A 148 6.41 -2.05 1.54
N VAL A 149 6.68 -2.09 0.23
CA VAL A 149 7.70 -1.23 -0.40
C VAL A 149 7.31 0.24 -0.27
N GLY A 150 6.06 0.59 -0.58
CA GLY A 150 5.56 1.97 -0.49
C GLY A 150 5.59 2.52 0.94
N LEU A 151 5.13 1.74 1.90
CA LEU A 151 5.14 2.06 3.32
C LEU A 151 6.57 2.18 3.86
N ALA A 152 7.50 1.32 3.45
CA ALA A 152 8.90 1.40 3.88
C ALA A 152 9.56 2.69 3.39
N LEU A 153 9.31 3.07 2.12
CA LEU A 153 9.79 4.34 1.56
C LEU A 153 9.16 5.53 2.29
N ALA A 154 7.85 5.51 2.53
CA ALA A 154 7.16 6.56 3.27
C ALA A 154 7.64 6.68 4.72
N TRP A 155 7.87 5.55 5.40
CA TRP A 155 8.39 5.51 6.77
C TRP A 155 9.81 6.08 6.85
N ARG A 156 10.68 5.72 5.90
CA ARG A 156 12.03 6.27 5.80
C ARG A 156 12.01 7.77 5.47
N GLY A 157 11.15 8.19 4.53
CA GLY A 157 10.97 9.60 4.20
C GLY A 157 10.47 10.42 5.38
N HIS A 158 9.49 9.90 6.12
CA HIS A 158 8.96 10.51 7.35
C HIS A 158 10.06 10.70 8.40
N ALA A 159 10.89 9.69 8.63
CA ALA A 159 12.01 9.77 9.58
C ALA A 159 13.06 10.84 9.20
N LEU A 160 13.19 11.18 7.92
CA LEU A 160 14.12 12.20 7.44
C LEU A 160 13.53 13.62 7.49
N ILE A 161 12.21 13.76 7.35
CA ILE A 161 11.54 15.06 7.21
C ILE A 161 10.95 15.55 8.54
N ALA A 162 10.33 14.65 9.32
CA ALA A 162 9.63 15.04 10.53
C ALA A 162 10.61 15.37 11.66
N ARG A 163 10.42 16.52 12.31
CA ARG A 163 11.23 16.91 13.48
C ARG A 163 11.06 15.98 14.68
N THR A 164 9.87 15.43 14.87
CA THR A 164 9.57 14.41 15.89
C THR A 164 9.04 13.15 15.21
N PRO A 165 9.93 12.31 14.66
CA PRO A 165 9.50 11.17 13.89
C PRO A 165 8.86 10.11 14.80
N LEU A 166 7.68 9.64 14.41
CA LEU A 166 6.93 8.59 15.12
C LEU A 166 7.76 7.30 15.27
N SER A 167 8.74 7.08 14.38
CA SER A 167 9.68 5.96 14.43
C SER A 167 10.71 6.03 15.55
N ALA A 168 10.99 7.21 16.10
CA ALA A 168 11.99 7.38 17.17
C ALA A 168 11.45 7.04 18.56
N ALA A 169 10.12 6.98 18.74
CA ALA A 169 9.49 6.66 20.02
C ALA A 169 9.72 5.22 20.51
N GLY A 170 10.30 4.36 19.68
CA GLY A 170 10.62 2.95 19.98
C GLY A 170 12.05 2.67 20.44
N LEU A 171 12.95 3.66 20.49
CA LEU A 171 14.36 3.47 20.88
C LEU A 171 14.66 3.70 22.38
N ASN A 172 13.64 4.01 23.19
CA ASN A 172 13.80 4.32 24.62
C ASN A 172 13.33 3.20 25.56
N HIS A 173 13.34 1.95 25.11
CA HIS A 173 13.04 0.78 25.96
C HIS A 173 14.05 -0.33 25.73
#